data_AF-A0A5T1YML0-F1
#
_entry.id   AF-A0A5T1YML0-F1
#
_cell.length_a   1.000
_cell.length_b   1.000
_cell.length_c   1.000
_cell.angle_alpha   90.00
_cell.angle_beta   90.00
_cell.angle_gamma   90.00
#
_symmetry.space_group_name_H-M   'P 1'
#
loop_
_entity.id
_entity.type
_entity.pdbx_description
1 polymer ?
#
loop_
_entity_poly.entity_id
_entity_poly.type
_entity_poly.pdbx_seq_one_letter_code
_entity_poly.pdbx_strand_id
1 'polypeptide(L)'
;MFNGLIREIAKVKSYQNNVLNLKASYRPNLGDSVAVNGACLSVTKLHSDGFELELSHESRKRIAVQNLKDKVHIEPALRYGDRIDGHLMQGHIDFIGKLEKIEKDENGIDFYISLPKEAMKFMARKGSIGIDGVSLTINEIIENGVRLTIIPITFKETLFKEYKIGREINIESDLLARYVYAQMQDKDKGLSWEEVERITYLY
;
A
#
# COMPACT_ATOMS: atom_id res chain seq x y z
N MET A 1 -6.86 2.48 -9.40
CA MET A 1 -5.56 3.07 -8.98
C MET A 1 -5.84 4.14 -7.94
N PHE A 2 -4.88 4.38 -7.08
CA PHE A 2 -4.90 5.26 -5.92
C PHE A 2 -3.63 6.12 -5.93
N ASN A 3 -3.56 7.15 -5.09
CA ASN A 3 -2.34 7.95 -4.93
C ASN A 3 -1.76 7.92 -3.51
N GLY A 4 -2.41 7.21 -2.59
CA GLY A 4 -1.96 7.04 -1.21
C GLY A 4 -2.26 8.24 -0.31
N LEU A 5 -3.24 9.06 -0.69
CA LEU A 5 -3.78 10.11 0.16
C LEU A 5 -5.11 9.66 0.77
N ILE A 6 -5.06 9.33 2.06
CA ILE A 6 -6.24 8.89 2.81
C ILE A 6 -7.31 9.98 2.77
N ARG A 7 -8.52 9.60 2.34
CA ARG A 7 -9.65 10.52 2.24
C ARG A 7 -10.50 10.51 3.49
N GLU A 8 -10.64 9.35 4.10
CA GLU A 8 -11.45 9.21 5.31
C GLU A 8 -10.90 8.07 6.18
N ILE A 9 -11.06 8.22 7.49
CA ILE A 9 -10.91 7.14 8.45
C ILE A 9 -12.31 6.59 8.73
N ALA A 10 -12.64 5.45 8.11
CA ALA A 10 -13.94 4.82 8.26
C ALA A 10 -14.00 3.96 9.53
N LYS A 11 -15.19 3.81 10.12
CA LYS A 11 -15.41 2.92 11.26
C LYS A 11 -15.84 1.55 10.77
N VAL A 12 -15.20 0.49 11.25
CA VAL A 12 -15.60 -0.89 10.95
C VAL A 12 -16.83 -1.24 11.78
N LYS A 13 -17.93 -1.62 11.13
CA LYS A 13 -19.13 -2.15 11.79
C LYS A 13 -18.99 -3.66 12.03
N SER A 14 -18.49 -4.39 11.03
CA SER A 14 -18.20 -5.82 11.13
C SER A 14 -17.26 -6.27 10.02
N TYR A 15 -16.55 -7.37 10.26
CA TYR A 15 -15.84 -8.13 9.23
C TYR A 15 -16.12 -9.62 9.46
N GLN A 16 -16.93 -10.23 8.60
CA GLN A 16 -17.38 -11.62 8.72
C GLN A 16 -17.59 -12.21 7.33
N ASN A 17 -17.29 -13.51 7.15
CA ASN A 17 -17.49 -14.22 5.88
C ASN A 17 -16.90 -13.48 4.66
N ASN A 18 -15.74 -12.85 4.82
CA ASN A 18 -15.03 -12.05 3.81
C ASN A 18 -15.71 -10.72 3.43
N VAL A 19 -16.81 -10.37 4.08
CA VAL A 19 -17.51 -9.10 3.88
C VAL A 19 -17.10 -8.12 4.97
N LEU A 20 -16.60 -6.97 4.56
CA LEU A 20 -16.25 -5.84 5.42
C LEU A 20 -17.34 -4.78 5.34
N ASN A 21 -18.02 -4.52 6.45
CA ASN A 21 -19.04 -3.48 6.54
C ASN A 21 -18.46 -2.24 7.23
N LEU A 22 -18.50 -1.10 6.54
CA LEU A 22 -17.95 0.17 6.99
C LEU A 22 -19.06 1.20 7.20
N LYS A 23 -18.94 1.97 8.29
CA LYS A 23 -19.58 3.27 8.43
C LYS A 23 -18.63 4.33 7.88
N ALA A 24 -19.09 5.11 6.90
CA ALA A 24 -18.30 6.13 6.24
C ALA A 24 -19.19 7.30 5.79
N SER A 25 -18.59 8.44 5.50
CA SER A 25 -19.20 9.65 4.94
C SER A 25 -19.10 9.63 3.42
N TYR A 26 -18.05 9.02 2.88
CA TYR A 26 -17.93 8.73 1.45
C TYR A 26 -19.12 7.87 0.96
N ARG A 27 -19.60 8.17 -0.25
CA ARG A 27 -20.74 7.50 -0.90
C ARG A 27 -20.29 6.96 -2.27
N PRO A 28 -19.87 5.68 -2.35
CA PRO A 28 -19.55 5.04 -3.61
C PRO A 28 -20.79 4.58 -4.37
N ASN A 29 -20.59 4.18 -5.62
CA ASN A 29 -21.53 3.36 -6.37
C ASN A 29 -21.22 1.87 -6.18
N LEU A 30 -22.20 1.02 -6.52
CA LEU A 30 -21.97 -0.42 -6.58
C LEU A 30 -20.89 -0.74 -7.62
N GLY A 31 -19.92 -1.57 -7.26
CA GLY A 31 -18.78 -1.93 -8.12
C GLY A 31 -17.60 -0.95 -8.09
N ASP A 32 -17.73 0.20 -7.41
CA ASP A 32 -16.59 1.12 -7.26
C ASP A 32 -15.46 0.46 -6.47
N SER A 33 -14.22 0.81 -6.82
CA SER A 33 -13.02 0.38 -6.10
C SER A 33 -12.65 1.36 -4.99
N VAL A 34 -12.46 0.84 -3.78
CA VAL A 34 -12.01 1.60 -2.61
C VAL A 34 -10.84 0.86 -1.97
N ALA A 35 -9.72 1.55 -1.79
CA ALA A 35 -8.60 1.03 -1.02
C ALA A 35 -8.95 1.09 0.48
N VAL A 36 -8.84 -0.03 1.18
CA VAL A 36 -9.00 -0.12 2.63
C VAL A 36 -7.70 -0.58 3.26
N ASN A 37 -7.10 0.27 4.09
CA ASN A 37 -5.72 0.10 4.56
C ASN A 37 -4.78 -0.25 3.39
N GLY A 38 -4.97 0.44 2.25
CA GLY A 38 -4.25 0.20 1.00
C GLY A 38 -4.80 -0.91 0.11
N ALA A 39 -5.49 -1.92 0.65
CA ALA A 39 -5.97 -3.03 -0.16
C ALA A 39 -7.17 -2.60 -1.04
N CYS A 40 -7.06 -2.74 -2.36
CA CYS A 40 -8.13 -2.45 -3.31
C CYS A 40 -9.26 -3.46 -3.17
N LEU A 41 -10.45 -2.99 -2.79
CA LEU A 41 -11.65 -3.81 -2.63
C LEU A 41 -12.82 -3.23 -3.44
N SER A 42 -13.76 -4.10 -3.83
CA SER A 42 -14.94 -3.71 -4.62
C SER A 42 -16.18 -3.56 -3.74
N VAL A 43 -16.94 -2.49 -3.96
CA VAL A 43 -18.18 -2.22 -3.23
C VAL A 43 -19.27 -3.18 -3.69
N THR A 44 -19.84 -3.95 -2.76
CA THR A 44 -20.84 -4.99 -3.05
C THR A 44 -22.23 -4.65 -2.51
N LYS A 45 -22.34 -3.70 -1.57
CA LYS A 45 -23.62 -3.24 -1.03
C LYS A 45 -23.53 -1.81 -0.51
N LEU A 46 -24.61 -1.05 -0.67
CA LEU A 46 -24.72 0.32 -0.17
C LEU A 46 -25.69 0.38 1.01
N HIS A 47 -25.35 1.20 2.00
CA HIS A 47 -26.18 1.52 3.17
C HIS A 47 -26.35 3.04 3.30
N SER A 48 -27.31 3.50 4.09
CA SER A 48 -27.55 4.93 4.28
C SER A 48 -26.38 5.66 4.97
N ASP A 49 -25.65 4.96 5.83
CA ASP A 49 -24.52 5.48 6.62
C ASP A 49 -23.18 4.79 6.30
N GLY A 50 -23.08 4.08 5.17
CA GLY A 50 -21.89 3.29 4.84
C GLY A 50 -22.06 2.35 3.66
N PHE A 51 -21.19 1.35 3.56
CA PHE A 51 -21.19 0.37 2.47
C PHE A 51 -20.45 -0.90 2.87
N GLU A 52 -20.64 -1.96 2.10
CA GLU A 52 -19.93 -3.23 2.24
C GLU A 52 -18.96 -3.44 1.08
N LEU A 53 -17.84 -4.07 1.39
CA LEU A 53 -16.81 -4.48 0.46
C LEU A 53 -16.56 -5.98 0.66
N GLU A 54 -16.14 -6.67 -0.39
CA GLU A 54 -15.77 -8.08 -0.31
C GLU A 54 -14.28 -8.29 -0.55
N LEU A 55 -13.69 -9.16 0.25
CA LEU A 55 -12.29 -9.55 0.15
C LEU A 55 -12.17 -10.90 -0.56
N SER A 56 -11.40 -10.91 -1.65
CA SER A 56 -11.04 -12.16 -2.31
C SER A 56 -10.23 -13.09 -1.38
N HIS A 57 -10.21 -14.38 -1.70
CA HIS A 57 -9.37 -15.33 -0.96
C HIS A 57 -7.89 -14.97 -0.99
N GLU A 58 -7.38 -14.49 -2.13
CA GLU A 58 -5.98 -14.09 -2.26
C GLU A 58 -5.67 -12.86 -1.42
N SER A 59 -6.53 -11.83 -1.47
CA SER A 59 -6.36 -10.61 -0.68
C SER A 59 -6.27 -10.93 0.81
N ARG A 60 -7.11 -11.83 1.33
CA ARG A 60 -7.10 -12.21 2.75
C ARG A 60 -5.81 -12.89 3.21
N LYS A 61 -5.07 -13.54 2.33
CA LYS A 61 -3.77 -14.15 2.65
C LYS A 61 -2.63 -13.13 2.68
N ARG A 62 -2.82 -11.98 2.05
CA ARG A 62 -1.77 -10.99 1.78
C ARG A 62 -1.87 -9.73 2.64
N ILE A 63 -2.98 -9.54 3.35
CA ILE A 63 -3.25 -8.34 4.16
C ILE A 63 -3.35 -8.67 5.65
N ALA A 64 -3.07 -7.69 6.50
CA ALA A 64 -3.25 -7.74 7.95
C ALA A 64 -4.74 -7.68 8.31
N VAL A 65 -5.49 -8.76 8.08
CA VAL A 65 -6.94 -8.85 8.30
C VAL A 65 -7.36 -8.55 9.74
N GLN A 66 -6.49 -8.75 10.73
CA GLN A 66 -6.71 -8.40 12.13
C GLN A 66 -6.85 -6.89 12.36
N ASN A 67 -6.41 -6.06 11.41
CA ASN A 67 -6.58 -4.62 11.43
C ASN A 67 -7.91 -4.17 10.80
N LEU A 68 -8.72 -5.08 10.26
CA LEU A 68 -10.07 -4.79 9.76
C LEU A 68 -11.08 -4.77 10.93
N LYS A 69 -10.78 -3.91 11.91
CA LYS A 69 -11.59 -3.69 13.11
C LYS A 69 -11.44 -2.24 13.55
N ASP A 70 -12.39 -1.76 14.34
CA ASP A 70 -12.43 -0.40 14.89
C ASP A 70 -12.44 0.69 13.81
N LYS A 71 -11.28 1.01 13.24
CA LYS A 71 -11.09 2.02 12.21
C LYS A 71 -10.13 1.55 11.12
N VAL A 72 -10.37 2.00 9.90
CA VAL A 72 -9.53 1.73 8.73
C VAL A 72 -9.35 2.99 7.90
N HIS A 73 -8.21 3.12 7.25
CA HIS A 73 -8.04 4.09 6.17
C HIS A 73 -8.90 3.71 4.98
N ILE A 74 -9.58 4.68 4.37
CA ILE A 74 -10.20 4.51 3.06
C ILE A 74 -9.75 5.58 2.07
N GLU A 75 -9.52 5.15 0.83
CA GLU A 75 -9.23 6.00 -0.31
C GLU A 75 -10.04 5.50 -1.53
N PRO A 76 -10.94 6.32 -2.10
CA PRO A 76 -11.60 6.02 -3.36
C PRO A 76 -10.61 5.96 -4.53
N ALA A 77 -10.92 5.15 -5.54
CA ALA A 77 -10.12 5.14 -6.76
C ALA A 77 -10.05 6.53 -7.43
N LEU A 78 -8.88 6.85 -7.98
CA LEU A 78 -8.65 8.08 -8.72
C LEU A 78 -9.58 8.20 -9.92
N ARG A 79 -10.06 9.41 -10.16
CA ARG A 79 -10.78 9.80 -11.38
C ARG A 79 -9.81 10.35 -12.41
N TYR A 80 -10.22 10.29 -13.67
CA TYR A 80 -9.47 10.95 -14.73
C TYR A 80 -9.40 12.47 -14.47
N GLY A 81 -8.18 13.03 -14.52
CA GLY A 81 -7.92 14.44 -14.23
C GLY A 81 -7.60 14.73 -12.75
N ASP A 82 -7.65 13.74 -11.85
CA ASP A 82 -7.25 13.93 -10.45
C ASP A 82 -5.74 14.20 -10.34
N ARG A 83 -5.37 15.01 -9.35
CA ARG A 83 -3.97 15.21 -8.96
C ARG A 83 -3.42 13.95 -8.28
N ILE A 84 -2.14 13.68 -8.53
CA ILE A 84 -1.36 12.63 -7.86
C ILE A 84 -0.32 13.34 -6.99
N ASP A 85 -0.68 13.64 -5.74
CA ASP A 85 0.25 14.32 -4.82
C ASP A 85 1.10 13.34 -3.99
N GLY A 86 0.71 12.05 -3.93
CA GLY A 86 1.54 10.96 -3.43
C GLY A 86 2.30 10.26 -4.57
N HIS A 87 2.14 8.94 -4.70
CA HIS A 87 2.68 8.17 -5.83
C HIS A 87 1.63 7.19 -6.36
N LEU A 88 1.86 6.63 -7.55
CA LEU A 88 0.91 5.68 -8.15
C LEU A 88 0.85 4.39 -7.34
N MET A 89 -0.31 4.13 -6.75
CA MET A 89 -0.63 2.92 -6.02
C MET A 89 -1.73 2.15 -6.75
N GLN A 90 -1.63 0.82 -6.76
CA GLN A 90 -2.64 -0.09 -7.29
C GLN A 90 -3.60 -0.56 -6.21
N GLY A 91 -3.17 -0.52 -4.95
CA GLY A 91 -3.86 -1.15 -3.83
C GLY A 91 -3.67 -2.67 -3.81
N HIS A 92 -2.56 -3.14 -4.37
CA HIS A 92 -2.16 -4.55 -4.36
C HIS A 92 -1.07 -4.73 -3.31
N ILE A 93 -1.46 -5.21 -2.13
CA ILE A 93 -0.53 -5.40 -1.02
C ILE A 93 0.43 -6.55 -1.36
N ASP A 94 1.72 -6.24 -1.36
CA ASP A 94 2.77 -7.21 -1.69
C ASP A 94 3.22 -7.99 -0.44
N PHE A 95 3.35 -7.29 0.70
CA PHE A 95 3.97 -7.81 1.92
C PHE A 95 3.26 -7.35 3.19
N ILE A 96 3.52 -8.07 4.28
CA ILE A 96 3.21 -7.62 5.64
C ILE A 96 4.52 -7.24 6.33
N GLY A 97 4.61 -5.98 6.74
CA GLY A 97 5.65 -5.47 7.62
C GLY A 97 5.21 -5.45 9.07
N LYS A 98 6.12 -5.12 9.97
CA LYS A 98 5.81 -4.98 11.40
C LYS A 98 6.46 -3.73 11.98
N LEU A 99 5.69 -2.98 12.76
CA LEU A 99 6.20 -1.78 13.45
C LEU A 99 7.08 -2.18 14.63
N GLU A 100 8.37 -1.90 14.57
CA GLU A 100 9.33 -2.29 15.61
C GLU A 100 9.62 -1.16 16.60
N LYS A 101 9.60 0.09 16.13
CA LYS A 101 10.01 1.24 16.94
C LYS A 101 9.31 2.52 16.49
N ILE A 102 9.01 3.37 17.46
CA ILE A 102 8.49 4.73 17.25
C ILE A 102 9.37 5.70 18.04
N GLU A 103 9.91 6.73 17.40
CA GLU A 103 10.74 7.76 18.04
C GLU A 103 10.24 9.16 17.68
N LYS A 104 10.33 10.09 18.63
CA LYS A 104 10.08 11.50 18.32
C LYS A 104 11.30 12.08 17.62
N ASP A 105 11.04 12.82 16.55
CA ASP A 105 12.03 13.60 15.82
C ASP A 105 11.70 15.11 15.96
N GLU A 106 12.63 16.00 15.59
CA GLU A 106 12.45 17.45 15.74
C GLU A 106 11.18 17.96 15.06
N ASN A 107 10.86 17.45 13.86
CA ASN A 107 9.72 17.88 13.05
C ASN A 107 8.85 16.71 12.56
N GLY A 108 8.76 15.65 13.35
CA GLY A 108 7.98 14.47 12.99
C GLY A 108 8.06 13.35 14.01
N ILE A 109 7.56 12.19 13.60
CA ILE A 109 7.67 10.97 14.38
C ILE A 109 8.21 9.90 13.45
N ASP A 110 9.34 9.32 13.85
CA ASP A 110 9.99 8.25 13.12
C ASP A 110 9.35 6.91 13.44
N PHE A 111 9.03 6.17 12.38
CA PHE A 111 8.51 4.82 12.41
C PHE A 111 9.54 3.90 11.76
N TYR A 112 9.92 2.85 12.48
CA TYR A 112 10.81 1.81 11.98
C TYR A 112 9.99 0.55 11.72
N ILE A 113 9.91 0.17 10.47
CA ILE A 113 9.08 -0.94 10.01
C ILE A 113 10.01 -2.05 9.53
N SER A 114 9.96 -3.21 10.17
CA SER A 114 10.62 -4.41 9.69
C SER A 114 9.85 -4.98 8.50
N LEU A 115 10.58 -5.49 7.51
CA LEU A 115 10.03 -6.02 6.27
C LEU A 115 10.60 -7.42 6.00
N PRO A 116 9.84 -8.30 5.31
CA PRO A 116 10.39 -9.55 4.78
C PRO A 116 11.59 -9.29 3.87
N LYS A 117 12.57 -10.20 3.87
CA LYS A 117 13.80 -10.06 3.09
C LYS A 117 13.52 -9.84 1.59
N GLU A 118 12.50 -10.49 1.07
CA GLU A 118 12.09 -10.39 -0.33
C GLU A 118 11.54 -9.00 -0.69
N ALA A 119 11.03 -8.24 0.28
CA ALA A 119 10.52 -6.89 0.07
C ALA A 119 11.65 -5.87 -0.11
N MET A 120 12.81 -6.10 0.52
CA MET A 120 13.92 -5.15 0.57
C MET A 120 14.45 -4.77 -0.82
N LYS A 121 14.35 -5.67 -1.80
CA LYS A 121 14.77 -5.41 -3.20
C LYS A 121 13.94 -4.35 -3.94
N PHE A 122 12.77 -4.01 -3.39
CA PHE A 122 11.92 -2.94 -3.92
C PHE A 122 12.05 -1.63 -3.13
N MET A 123 12.84 -1.61 -2.07
CA MET A 123 13.01 -0.45 -1.21
C MET A 123 14.23 0.36 -1.66
N ALA A 124 14.05 1.67 -1.81
CA ALA A 124 15.12 2.60 -2.17
C ALA A 124 15.09 3.81 -1.25
N ARG A 125 16.25 4.28 -0.80
CA ARG A 125 16.34 5.53 -0.03
C ARG A 125 15.80 6.69 -0.89
N LYS A 126 14.91 7.50 -0.33
CA LYS A 126 14.13 8.55 -1.03
C LYS A 126 13.13 8.02 -2.07
N GLY A 127 12.92 6.70 -2.16
CA GLY A 127 11.84 6.10 -2.92
C GLY A 127 10.50 6.18 -2.18
N SER A 128 9.43 5.76 -2.86
CA SER A 128 8.08 5.72 -2.30
C SER A 128 7.72 4.33 -1.76
N ILE A 129 6.83 4.31 -0.77
CA ILE A 129 6.25 3.09 -0.20
C ILE A 129 4.82 3.37 0.26
N GLY A 130 3.93 2.40 0.06
CA GLY A 130 2.57 2.40 0.60
C GLY A 130 2.51 1.70 1.96
N ILE A 131 2.10 2.42 3.01
CA ILE A 131 1.95 1.90 4.37
C ILE A 131 0.48 1.98 4.79
N ASP A 132 -0.22 0.84 4.86
CA ASP A 132 -1.67 0.79 5.09
C ASP A 132 -2.44 1.79 4.19
N GLY A 133 -1.99 1.92 2.93
CA GLY A 133 -2.55 2.83 1.93
C GLY A 133 -2.04 4.26 1.99
N VAL A 134 -1.15 4.62 2.92
CA VAL A 134 -0.55 5.95 2.97
C VAL A 134 0.72 5.98 2.13
N SER A 135 0.79 6.89 1.16
CA SER A 135 1.99 7.15 0.38
C SER A 135 3.04 7.87 1.23
N LEU A 136 4.21 7.27 1.41
CA LEU A 136 5.30 7.81 2.20
C LEU A 136 6.63 7.75 1.46
N THR A 137 7.57 8.59 1.89
CA THR A 137 8.96 8.58 1.42
C THR A 137 9.81 7.74 2.37
N ILE A 138 10.64 6.84 1.82
CA ILE A 138 11.62 6.09 2.59
C ILE A 138 12.78 7.00 2.97
N ASN A 139 12.93 7.29 4.26
CA ASN A 139 14.02 8.13 4.74
C ASN A 139 15.35 7.37 4.77
N GLU A 140 15.31 6.11 5.19
CA GLU A 140 16.50 5.26 5.37
C GLU A 140 16.17 3.78 5.16
N ILE A 141 17.13 3.05 4.61
CA ILE A 141 17.12 1.60 4.53
C ILE A 141 17.96 1.08 5.70
N ILE A 142 17.36 0.26 6.55
CA ILE A 142 18.03 -0.41 7.66
C ILE A 142 18.13 -1.91 7.36
N GLU A 143 18.88 -2.65 8.17
CA GLU A 143 19.21 -4.07 7.92
C GLU A 143 17.99 -4.93 7.59
N ASN A 144 16.90 -4.78 8.34
CA ASN A 144 15.70 -5.61 8.21
C ASN A 144 14.44 -4.78 7.88
N GLY A 145 14.57 -3.61 7.26
CA GLY A 145 13.41 -2.77 6.99
C GLY A 145 13.71 -1.32 6.60
N VAL A 146 12.80 -0.43 6.95
CA VAL A 146 12.87 0.99 6.58
C VAL A 146 12.57 1.90 7.76
N ARG A 147 13.14 3.11 7.74
CA ARG A 147 12.73 4.23 8.59
C ARG A 147 11.93 5.22 7.76
N LEU A 148 10.80 5.67 8.31
CA LEU A 148 9.91 6.67 7.75
C LEU A 148 9.70 7.78 8.77
N THR A 149 9.72 9.04 8.33
CA THR A 149 9.36 10.19 9.17
C THR A 149 7.94 10.63 8.84
N ILE A 150 7.03 10.48 9.80
CA ILE A 150 5.64 10.93 9.66
C ILE A 150 5.53 12.38 10.13
N ILE A 151 5.20 13.26 9.18
CA ILE A 151 5.00 14.69 9.46
C ILE A 151 3.71 14.93 10.26
N PRO A 152 3.59 16.07 10.98
CA PRO A 152 2.47 16.32 11.89
C PRO A 152 1.07 16.21 11.26
N ILE A 153 0.89 16.71 10.03
CA ILE A 153 -0.40 16.65 9.34
C ILE A 153 -0.78 15.20 9.03
N THR A 154 0.14 14.40 8.48
CA THR A 154 -0.10 12.97 8.22
C THR A 154 -0.39 12.23 9.51
N PHE A 155 0.37 12.47 10.58
CA PHE A 155 0.15 11.82 11.87
C PHE A 155 -1.25 12.11 12.44
N LYS A 156 -1.76 13.33 12.24
CA LYS A 156 -3.08 13.75 12.72
C LYS A 156 -4.23 13.17 11.90
N GLU A 157 -4.12 13.23 10.57
CA GLU A 157 -5.18 12.92 9.61
C GLU A 157 -5.23 11.42 9.23
N THR A 158 -4.35 10.60 9.80
CA THR A 158 -4.31 9.14 9.58
C THR A 158 -4.38 8.38 10.91
N LEU A 159 -4.33 7.05 10.81
CA LEU A 159 -4.30 6.13 11.94
C LEU A 159 -2.90 6.00 12.58
N PHE A 160 -1.86 6.64 12.05
CA PHE A 160 -0.50 6.55 12.61
C PHE A 160 -0.45 6.90 14.11
N LYS A 161 -1.30 7.82 14.58
CA LYS A 161 -1.44 8.15 16.01
C LYS A 161 -1.96 7.01 16.89
N GLU A 162 -2.61 6.02 16.31
CA GLU A 162 -3.18 4.86 17.00
C GLU A 162 -2.27 3.62 16.89
N TYR A 163 -1.18 3.70 16.13
CA TYR A 163 -0.27 2.58 15.91
C TYR A 163 0.54 2.27 17.17
N LYS A 164 0.78 0.98 17.38
CA LYS A 164 1.55 0.45 18.50
C LYS A 164 2.63 -0.47 17.98
N ILE A 165 3.76 -0.51 18.67
CA ILE A 165 4.83 -1.47 18.40
C ILE A 165 4.24 -2.89 18.36
N GLY A 166 4.69 -3.69 17.40
CA GLY A 166 4.18 -5.03 17.12
C GLY A 166 3.01 -5.09 16.15
N ARG A 167 2.44 -3.94 15.74
CA ARG A 167 1.40 -3.89 14.72
C ARG A 167 1.92 -4.42 13.37
N GLU A 168 1.19 -5.34 12.78
CA GLU A 168 1.37 -5.72 11.37
C GLU A 168 0.79 -4.65 10.44
N ILE A 169 1.47 -4.41 9.33
CA ILE A 169 1.21 -3.29 8.42
C ILE A 169 1.15 -3.84 6.99
N ASN A 170 0.13 -3.43 6.23
CA ASN A 170 0.09 -3.70 4.80
C ASN A 170 1.14 -2.86 4.07
N ILE A 171 1.98 -3.52 3.29
CA ILE A 171 3.04 -2.89 2.50
C ILE A 171 2.73 -3.06 1.02
N GLU A 172 2.63 -1.94 0.32
CA GLU A 172 2.64 -1.87 -1.14
C GLU A 172 3.96 -1.24 -1.60
N SER A 173 4.71 -1.98 -2.40
CA SER A 173 5.95 -1.52 -3.00
C SER A 173 5.64 -0.58 -4.16
N ASP A 174 6.55 0.36 -4.42
CA ASP A 174 6.41 1.25 -5.58
C ASP A 174 6.24 0.42 -6.87
N LEU A 175 5.22 0.78 -7.65
CA LEU A 175 4.92 0.17 -8.94
C LEU A 175 6.14 0.19 -9.87
N LEU A 176 6.87 1.30 -9.91
CA LEU A 176 8.07 1.45 -10.72
C LEU A 176 9.18 0.50 -10.26
N ALA A 177 9.39 0.38 -8.94
CA ALA A 177 10.39 -0.54 -8.38
C ALA A 177 10.09 -1.99 -8.77
N ARG A 178 8.81 -2.40 -8.75
CA ARG A 178 8.40 -3.75 -9.16
C ARG A 178 8.70 -4.03 -10.64
N TYR A 179 8.34 -3.12 -11.53
CA TYR A 179 8.61 -3.28 -12.97
C TYR A 179 10.10 -3.24 -13.29
N VAL A 180 10.86 -2.31 -12.70
CA VAL A 180 12.32 -2.24 -12.90
C VAL A 180 12.97 -3.53 -12.42
N TYR A 181 12.64 -4.01 -11.22
CA TYR A 181 13.17 -5.25 -10.70
C TYR A 181 12.84 -6.43 -11.61
N ALA A 182 11.59 -6.57 -12.07
CA ALA A 182 11.16 -7.63 -12.99
C ALA A 182 11.97 -7.61 -14.30
N GLN A 183 12.18 -6.43 -14.91
CA GLN A 183 12.99 -6.28 -16.12
C GLN A 183 14.48 -6.57 -15.88
N MET A 184 14.99 -6.37 -14.66
CA MET A 184 16.37 -6.71 -14.32
C MET A 184 16.57 -8.22 -14.11
N GLN A 185 15.53 -9.00 -13.81
CA GLN A 185 15.65 -10.45 -13.62
C GLN A 185 15.89 -11.22 -14.94
N ASP A 186 15.47 -10.68 -16.09
CA ASP A 186 15.67 -11.32 -17.40
C ASP A 186 17.08 -11.05 -18.00
N LYS A 187 17.95 -10.29 -17.31
CA LYS A 187 19.29 -9.93 -17.83
C LYS A 187 20.32 -11.06 -17.79
N ASP A 188 20.01 -12.19 -17.15
CA ASP A 188 20.84 -13.40 -17.21
C ASP A 188 20.59 -14.26 -18.46
N LYS A 189 19.67 -13.85 -19.34
CA LYS A 189 19.66 -14.31 -20.73
C LYS A 189 20.60 -13.41 -21.52
N GLY A 190 21.89 -13.75 -21.56
CA GLY A 190 22.76 -13.22 -22.60
C GLY A 190 22.09 -13.44 -23.97
N LEU A 191 22.33 -12.54 -24.93
CA LEU A 191 21.85 -12.74 -26.30
C LEU A 191 22.29 -14.13 -26.77
N SER A 192 21.35 -14.95 -27.23
CA SER A 192 21.72 -16.18 -27.89
C SER A 192 22.47 -15.85 -29.18
N TRP A 193 23.35 -16.75 -29.64
CA TRP A 193 24.00 -16.56 -30.93
C TRP A 193 22.99 -16.43 -32.08
N GLU A 194 21.80 -17.05 -31.98
CA GLU A 194 20.71 -16.86 -32.94
C GLU A 194 20.13 -15.44 -32.91
N GLU A 195 20.03 -14.82 -31.74
CA GLU A 195 19.59 -13.42 -31.63
C GLU A 195 20.63 -12.45 -32.19
N VAL A 196 21.92 -12.74 -31.96
CA VAL A 196 23.04 -11.98 -32.55
C VAL A 196 23.04 -12.13 -34.08
N GLU A 197 22.94 -13.35 -34.61
CA GLU A 197 22.83 -13.58 -36.06
C GLU A 197 21.63 -12.85 -36.66
N ARG A 198 20.44 -12.96 -36.04
CA ARG A 198 19.24 -12.27 -36.51
C ARG A 198 19.41 -10.75 -36.57
N ILE A 199 20.03 -10.15 -35.56
CA ILE A 199 20.32 -8.70 -35.54
C ILE A 199 21.35 -8.34 -36.62
N THR A 200 22.34 -9.20 -36.84
CA THR A 200 23.39 -8.99 -37.84
C THR A 200 22.86 -9.10 -39.28
N TYR A 201 21.88 -9.98 -39.53
CA TYR A 201 21.21 -10.10 -40.84
C TYR A 201 20.26 -8.94 -41.19
N LEU A 202 19.94 -8.06 -40.24
CA LEU A 202 19.10 -6.88 -40.47
C LEU A 202 19.90 -5.65 -40.95
N TYR A 203 21.22 -5.76 -41.05
CA TYR A 203 22.15 -4.76 -41.59
C TYR A 203 23.06 -5.38 -42.65
#